data_AF-A0A0G4ELS7-F1
#
_entry.id   AF-A0A0G4ELS7-F1
#
_cell.length_a   1.000
_cell.length_b   1.000
_cell.length_c   1.000
_cell.angle_alpha   90.00
_cell.angle_beta   90.00
_cell.angle_gamma   90.00
#
_symmetry.space_group_name_H-M   'P 1'
#
loop_
_entity.id
_entity.type
_entity.pdbx_description
1 polymer ?
#
loop_
_entity_poly.entity_id
_entity_poly.type
_entity_poly.pdbx_seq_one_letter_code
_entity_poly.pdbx_strand_id
1 'polypeptide(L)'
;MRLSINFWGFYYTSNIPEQWQGVFDCIFAAFFAILGVVLFSVGVSLTTRAAALNPAADFEALGRVCTITHIESSAKLIRVPEDHTTMPAYMKTHSLPGDRGNVRCDVNYKYSFTAGDGTAEYTSWIETKSQSGLCPPAPALLHLETFERGDVVDCWRIRDGKGKVADSYRCGNKPHCYKIFNPVQEIKDQKSDGTVFMIVGAVFFAVGLASLLCVRYWGFLLQLVTGWIRTDRRDD
;
A
#
# COMPACT_ATOMS: atom_id res chain seq x y z
N MET A 1 5.32 32.99 10.53
CA MET A 1 5.52 31.83 11.44
C MET A 1 6.59 30.93 10.83
N ARG A 2 7.77 30.82 11.44
CA ARG A 2 8.82 29.85 11.05
C ARG A 2 8.73 28.67 12.02
N LEU A 3 8.26 27.52 11.55
CA LEU A 3 8.37 26.25 12.27
C LEU A 3 9.82 25.77 12.14
N SER A 4 10.67 26.03 13.14
CA SER A 4 11.96 25.33 13.25
C SER A 4 11.70 23.96 13.86
N ILE A 5 11.55 22.94 13.02
CA ILE A 5 11.50 21.55 13.47
C ILE A 5 12.93 21.15 13.83
N ASN A 6 13.27 21.21 15.13
CA ASN A 6 14.54 20.72 15.65
C ASN A 6 14.52 19.19 15.69
N PHE A 7 14.80 18.54 14.56
CA PHE A 7 14.88 17.08 14.44
C PHE A 7 16.07 16.46 15.23
N TRP A 8 16.96 17.28 15.78
CA TRP A 8 18.17 16.86 16.49
C TRP A 8 17.95 16.45 17.96
N GLY A 9 16.74 16.66 18.52
CA GLY A 9 16.49 16.45 19.96
C GLY A 9 16.41 14.99 20.43
N PHE A 10 16.23 14.01 19.52
CA PHE A 10 16.01 12.61 19.91
C PHE A 10 17.28 11.76 19.98
N TYR A 11 18.42 12.24 19.50
CA TYR A 11 19.69 11.49 19.55
C TYR A 11 20.55 11.76 20.79
N TYR A 12 20.15 12.72 21.65
CA TYR A 12 21.05 13.27 22.67
C TYR A 12 20.90 12.70 24.09
N THR A 13 19.98 11.77 24.36
CA THR A 13 19.73 11.30 25.75
C THR A 13 20.16 9.86 26.06
N SER A 14 20.83 9.16 25.15
CA SER A 14 21.42 7.85 25.44
C SER A 14 22.95 7.94 25.40
N ASN A 15 23.60 7.45 26.46
CA ASN A 15 25.07 7.33 26.61
C ASN A 15 25.65 6.31 25.59
N ILE A 16 25.45 6.50 24.30
CA ILE A 16 26.03 5.67 23.25
C ILE A 16 27.46 6.17 23.02
N PRO A 17 28.50 5.32 23.14
CA PRO A 17 29.87 5.73 22.86
C PRO A 17 30.01 6.25 21.42
N GLU A 18 30.74 7.35 21.20
CA GLU A 18 30.92 7.99 19.88
C GLU A 18 31.30 7.01 18.76
N GLN A 19 32.07 5.96 19.09
CA GLN A 19 32.47 4.92 18.13
C GLN A 19 31.29 4.13 17.51
N TRP A 20 30.11 4.10 18.14
CA TRP A 20 28.95 3.35 17.64
C TRP A 20 28.01 4.19 16.76
N GLN A 21 28.07 5.53 16.84
CA GLN A 21 27.14 6.40 16.10
C GLN A 21 27.27 6.21 14.58
N GLY A 22 28.49 6.22 14.04
CA GLY A 22 28.71 6.01 12.61
C GLY A 22 28.28 4.63 12.11
N VAL A 23 28.32 3.60 12.97
CA VAL A 23 27.86 2.26 12.63
C VAL A 23 26.33 2.24 12.51
N PHE A 24 25.61 2.87 13.45
CA PHE A 24 24.16 2.97 13.40
C PHE A 24 23.68 3.76 12.17
N ASP A 25 24.33 4.88 11.84
CA ASP A 25 23.97 5.68 10.66
C ASP A 25 24.17 4.90 9.35
N CYS A 26 25.27 4.13 9.24
CA CYS A 26 25.51 3.27 8.09
C CYS A 26 24.44 2.17 7.97
N ILE A 27 24.08 1.53 9.09
CA ILE A 27 23.05 0.47 9.12
C ILE A 27 21.69 1.06 8.72
N PHE A 28 21.32 2.21 9.28
CA PHE A 28 20.07 2.89 8.97
C PHE A 28 20.01 3.29 7.49
N ALA A 29 21.07 3.91 6.97
CA ALA A 29 21.11 4.32 5.57
C ALA A 29 21.07 3.11 4.60
N ALA A 30 21.76 2.02 4.95
CA ALA A 30 21.69 0.76 4.21
C ALA A 30 20.28 0.16 4.24
N PHE A 31 19.60 0.19 5.38
CA PHE A 31 18.21 -0.27 5.50
C PHE A 31 17.27 0.50 4.57
N PHE A 32 17.34 1.84 4.56
CA PHE A 32 16.52 2.67 3.66
C PHE A 32 16.82 2.40 2.18
N ALA A 33 18.10 2.22 1.83
CA ALA A 33 18.48 1.87 0.47
C ALA A 33 17.91 0.51 0.05
N ILE A 34 18.03 -0.53 0.90
CA ILE A 34 17.50 -1.87 0.63
C ILE A 34 15.98 -1.85 0.52
N LEU A 35 15.29 -1.22 1.48
CA LEU A 35 13.83 -1.08 1.46
C LEU A 35 13.37 -0.34 0.19
N GLY A 36 14.07 0.72 -0.20
CA GLY A 36 13.82 1.45 -1.43
C GLY A 36 13.92 0.57 -2.67
N VAL A 37 14.97 -0.25 -2.79
CA VAL A 37 15.13 -1.21 -3.90
C VAL A 37 14.00 -2.24 -3.91
N VAL A 38 13.64 -2.80 -2.75
CA VAL A 38 12.55 -3.79 -2.66
C VAL A 38 11.23 -3.18 -3.12
N LEU A 39 10.83 -2.03 -2.58
CA LEU A 39 9.59 -1.35 -2.96
C LEU A 39 9.58 -0.98 -4.45
N PHE A 40 10.71 -0.46 -4.96
CA PHE A 40 10.84 -0.13 -6.38
C PHE A 40 10.66 -1.37 -7.26
N SER A 41 11.29 -2.50 -6.90
CA SER A 41 11.18 -3.75 -7.64
C SER A 41 9.76 -4.33 -7.65
N VAL A 42 9.04 -4.23 -6.53
CA VAL A 42 7.62 -4.60 -6.43
C VAL A 42 6.78 -3.70 -7.34
N GLY A 43 7.01 -2.39 -7.32
CA GLY A 43 6.32 -1.45 -8.20
C GLY A 43 6.56 -1.73 -9.69
N VAL A 44 7.80 -2.04 -10.09
CA VAL A 44 8.14 -2.47 -11.46
C VAL A 44 7.43 -3.79 -11.81
N SER A 45 7.40 -4.77 -10.91
CA SER A 45 6.70 -6.04 -11.13
C SER A 45 5.18 -5.84 -11.32
N LEU A 46 4.55 -4.97 -10.53
CA LEU A 46 3.12 -4.66 -10.68
C LEU A 46 2.82 -3.92 -11.99
N THR A 47 3.62 -2.92 -12.34
CA THR A 47 3.43 -2.15 -13.58
C THR A 47 3.69 -2.98 -14.84
N THR A 48 4.72 -3.84 -14.84
CA THR A 48 5.00 -4.75 -15.96
C THR A 48 3.90 -5.80 -16.13
N ARG A 49 3.40 -6.38 -15.04
CA ARG A 49 2.25 -7.29 -15.08
C ARG A 49 1.01 -6.60 -15.62
N ALA A 50 0.72 -5.37 -15.17
CA ALA A 50 -0.41 -4.60 -15.67
C ALA A 50 -0.26 -4.23 -17.16
N ALA A 51 0.95 -3.90 -17.60
CA ALA A 51 1.25 -3.56 -18.99
C ALA A 51 1.18 -4.75 -19.95
N ALA A 52 1.40 -5.98 -19.45
CA ALA A 52 1.26 -7.20 -20.24
C ALA A 52 -0.21 -7.59 -20.51
N LEU A 53 -1.17 -6.93 -19.86
CA LEU A 53 -2.59 -7.21 -20.00
C LEU A 53 -3.23 -6.25 -21.00
N ASN A 54 -4.10 -6.77 -21.86
CA ASN A 54 -4.84 -5.97 -22.84
C ASN A 54 -6.35 -6.15 -22.65
N PRO A 55 -6.99 -5.41 -21.73
CA PRO A 55 -8.40 -5.60 -21.40
C PRO A 55 -9.30 -5.32 -22.60
N ALA A 56 -8.88 -4.43 -23.49
CA ALA A 56 -9.63 -4.08 -24.68
C ALA A 56 -9.58 -5.15 -25.78
N ALA A 57 -8.57 -6.03 -25.78
CA ALA A 57 -8.49 -7.19 -26.67
C ALA A 57 -9.08 -8.45 -26.02
N ASP A 58 -8.82 -8.63 -24.72
CA ASP A 58 -9.17 -9.85 -23.99
C ASP A 58 -10.66 -9.89 -23.59
N PHE A 59 -11.28 -8.73 -23.41
CA PHE A 59 -12.67 -8.60 -23.02
C PHE A 59 -13.50 -7.87 -24.06
N GLU A 60 -14.79 -8.21 -24.10
CA GLU A 60 -15.81 -7.45 -24.79
C GLU A 60 -16.89 -7.01 -23.79
N ALA A 61 -17.35 -5.77 -23.96
CA ALA A 61 -18.45 -5.24 -23.18
C ALA A 61 -19.77 -5.78 -23.75
N LEU A 62 -20.60 -6.34 -22.89
CA LEU A 62 -21.96 -6.79 -23.20
C LEU A 62 -22.99 -5.69 -22.95
N GLY A 63 -22.58 -4.59 -22.32
CA GLY A 63 -23.46 -3.53 -21.83
C GLY A 63 -24.22 -3.97 -20.57
N ARG A 64 -25.36 -3.32 -20.31
CA ARG A 64 -26.21 -3.53 -19.15
C ARG A 64 -27.05 -4.80 -19.26
N VAL A 65 -26.41 -5.95 -19.10
CA VAL A 65 -27.05 -7.28 -19.21
C VAL A 65 -26.87 -8.15 -17.97
N CYS A 66 -26.08 -7.71 -16.99
CA CYS A 66 -25.84 -8.49 -15.78
C CYS A 66 -26.70 -7.96 -14.63
N THR A 67 -27.50 -8.84 -14.05
CA THR A 67 -28.43 -8.48 -12.97
C THR A 67 -27.91 -9.01 -11.64
N ILE A 68 -27.75 -8.13 -10.65
CA ILE A 68 -27.29 -8.52 -9.31
C ILE A 68 -28.39 -9.31 -8.60
N THR A 69 -28.14 -10.57 -8.30
CA THR A 69 -29.11 -11.48 -7.65
C THR A 69 -28.93 -11.49 -6.15
N HIS A 70 -27.69 -11.52 -5.69
CA HIS A 70 -27.35 -11.64 -4.28
C HIS A 70 -26.09 -10.85 -3.96
N ILE A 71 -26.02 -10.34 -2.73
CA ILE A 71 -24.85 -9.60 -2.23
C ILE A 71 -24.49 -10.22 -0.89
N GLU A 72 -23.30 -10.79 -0.83
CA GLU A 72 -22.72 -11.31 0.40
C GLU A 72 -21.73 -10.26 0.94
N SER A 73 -22.06 -9.65 2.07
CA SER A 73 -21.21 -8.68 2.76
C SER A 73 -20.64 -9.29 4.03
N SER A 74 -19.34 -9.17 4.26
CA SER A 74 -18.71 -9.49 5.55
C SER A 74 -17.84 -8.33 6.01
N ALA A 75 -18.04 -7.91 7.27
CA ALA A 75 -17.22 -6.86 7.87
C ALA A 75 -16.22 -7.47 8.84
N LYS A 76 -14.97 -7.04 8.74
CA LYS A 76 -13.89 -7.43 9.65
C LYS A 76 -13.32 -6.17 10.30
N LEU A 77 -13.46 -6.08 11.62
CA LEU A 77 -12.77 -5.06 12.39
C LEU A 77 -11.29 -5.45 12.50
N ILE A 78 -10.44 -4.60 11.96
CA ILE A 78 -8.99 -4.71 12.07
C ILE A 78 -8.54 -3.70 13.12
N ARG A 79 -7.97 -4.20 14.21
CA ARG A 79 -7.20 -3.36 15.13
C ARG A 79 -5.91 -3.03 14.41
N VAL A 80 -5.74 -1.78 14.00
CA VAL A 80 -4.46 -1.32 13.47
C VAL A 80 -3.54 -1.27 14.69
N PRO A 81 -2.41 -2.00 14.68
CA PRO A 81 -1.43 -1.87 15.75
C PRO A 81 -1.11 -0.40 15.88
N GLU A 82 -1.40 0.17 17.05
CA GLU A 82 -1.07 1.56 17.30
C GLU A 82 0.45 1.63 17.27
N ASP A 83 0.98 2.39 16.33
CA ASP A 83 2.42 2.54 16.17
C ASP A 83 2.95 3.31 17.38
N HIS A 84 3.29 2.57 18.44
CA HIS A 84 3.77 3.11 19.71
C HIS A 84 5.17 3.76 19.61
N THR A 85 5.73 3.93 18.41
CA THR A 85 7.10 4.41 18.23
C THR A 85 7.29 5.91 18.47
N THR A 86 6.25 6.70 18.77
CA THR A 86 6.40 8.16 18.97
C THR A 86 5.66 8.80 20.16
N MET A 87 5.10 8.04 21.10
CA MET A 87 4.46 8.66 22.29
C MET A 87 5.36 8.57 23.53
N PRO A 88 5.71 9.71 24.17
CA PRO A 88 6.53 9.71 25.37
C PRO A 88 5.83 8.97 26.51
N ALA A 89 6.59 8.16 27.25
CA ALA A 89 6.14 7.18 28.25
C ALA A 89 5.40 7.75 29.48
N TYR A 90 5.06 9.04 29.50
CA TYR A 90 4.51 9.72 30.68
C TYR A 90 2.98 9.92 30.67
N MET A 91 2.25 9.39 29.68
CA MET A 91 0.78 9.45 29.65
C MET A 91 0.18 8.04 29.50
N LYS A 92 0.46 7.17 30.47
CA LYS A 92 -0.14 5.83 30.56
C LYS A 92 -0.81 5.61 31.90
N THR A 93 -1.73 6.49 32.25
CA THR A 93 -2.65 6.30 33.36
C THR A 93 -3.98 6.92 32.96
N HIS A 94 -5.02 6.07 32.91
CA HIS A 94 -6.42 6.39 32.57
C HIS A 94 -6.80 6.34 31.08
N SER A 95 -6.68 5.16 30.45
CA SER A 95 -7.54 4.80 29.32
C SER A 95 -8.99 4.76 29.83
N LEU A 96 -9.72 5.84 29.61
CA LEU A 96 -11.16 5.89 29.87
C LEU A 96 -11.85 4.79 29.03
N PRO A 97 -12.94 4.17 29.54
CA PRO A 97 -13.80 3.31 28.72
C PRO A 97 -14.40 4.17 27.59
N GLY A 98 -13.75 4.15 26.43
CA GLY A 98 -14.00 5.11 25.35
C GLY A 98 -12.79 5.39 24.45
N ASP A 99 -11.60 4.90 24.82
CA ASP A 99 -10.41 5.00 23.98
C ASP A 99 -10.55 4.14 22.72
N ARG A 100 -11.07 4.76 21.67
CA ARG A 100 -11.23 4.19 20.32
C ARG A 100 -9.84 4.16 19.69
N GLY A 101 -8.98 3.26 20.15
CA GLY A 101 -7.70 2.99 19.48
C GLY A 101 -7.92 2.84 17.96
N ASN A 102 -6.91 3.15 17.15
CA ASN A 102 -7.01 3.16 15.69
C ASN A 102 -7.60 1.84 15.14
N VAL A 103 -8.91 1.83 14.93
CA VAL A 103 -9.66 0.73 14.36
C VAL A 103 -9.96 1.04 12.90
N ARG A 104 -9.79 0.05 12.05
CA ARG A 104 -10.21 0.09 10.65
C ARG A 104 -11.26 -0.98 10.45
N CYS A 105 -12.34 -0.65 9.77
CA CYS A 105 -13.30 -1.63 9.31
C CYS A 105 -13.03 -1.95 7.85
N ASP A 106 -12.73 -3.21 7.56
CA ASP A 106 -12.66 -3.72 6.19
C ASP A 106 -13.97 -4.44 5.90
N VAL A 107 -14.72 -3.95 4.92
CA VAL A 107 -15.95 -4.57 4.44
C VAL A 107 -15.68 -5.24 3.11
N ASN A 108 -15.94 -6.53 3.05
CA ASN A 108 -15.78 -7.36 1.87
C ASN A 108 -17.15 -7.58 1.23
N TYR A 109 -17.27 -7.26 -0.05
CA TYR A 109 -18.46 -7.46 -0.86
C TYR A 109 -18.19 -8.51 -1.92
N LYS A 110 -19.09 -9.50 -1.99
CA LYS A 110 -19.11 -10.49 -3.05
C LYS A 110 -20.49 -10.46 -3.69
N TYR A 111 -20.51 -10.15 -4.98
CA TYR A 111 -21.74 -10.03 -5.76
C TYR A 111 -22.00 -11.33 -6.50
N SER A 112 -23.19 -11.91 -6.31
CA SER A 112 -23.72 -12.90 -7.24
C SER A 112 -24.60 -12.19 -8.26
N PHE A 113 -24.45 -12.58 -9.53
CA PHE A 113 -25.18 -11.96 -10.62
C PHE A 113 -25.47 -12.99 -11.71
N THR A 114 -26.51 -12.74 -12.49
CA THR A 114 -26.81 -13.51 -13.70
C THR A 114 -26.36 -12.74 -14.93
N ALA A 115 -26.00 -13.44 -16.01
CA ALA A 115 -25.58 -12.83 -17.27
C ALA A 115 -26.30 -13.49 -18.45
N GLY A 116 -26.57 -12.72 -19.51
CA GLY A 116 -27.14 -13.25 -20.75
C GLY A 116 -28.62 -13.62 -20.62
N ASP A 117 -28.96 -14.91 -20.75
CA ASP A 117 -30.33 -15.42 -20.66
C ASP A 117 -30.84 -15.58 -19.22
N GLY A 118 -29.98 -15.32 -18.23
CA GLY A 118 -30.33 -15.39 -16.81
C GLY A 118 -30.29 -16.79 -16.22
N THR A 119 -29.83 -17.81 -16.97
CA THR A 119 -29.88 -19.21 -16.51
C THR A 119 -28.76 -19.58 -15.54
N ALA A 120 -27.59 -18.98 -15.69
CA ALA A 120 -26.42 -19.24 -14.87
C ALA A 120 -26.14 -18.09 -13.91
N GLU A 121 -25.83 -18.44 -12.66
CA GLU A 121 -25.37 -17.51 -11.64
C GLU A 121 -23.83 -17.50 -11.59
N TYR A 122 -23.28 -16.30 -11.51
CA TYR A 122 -21.86 -16.00 -11.51
C TYR A 122 -21.51 -15.23 -10.25
N THR A 123 -20.28 -15.37 -9.77
CA THR A 123 -19.77 -14.63 -8.61
C THR A 123 -18.68 -13.65 -8.99
N SER A 124 -18.72 -12.44 -8.45
CA SER A 124 -17.66 -11.47 -8.62
C SER A 124 -16.44 -11.85 -7.80
N TRP A 125 -15.31 -11.19 -8.09
CA TRP A 125 -14.22 -11.10 -7.13
C TRP A 125 -14.69 -10.34 -5.86
N ILE A 126 -14.02 -10.58 -4.73
CA ILE A 126 -14.31 -9.92 -3.46
C ILE A 126 -13.75 -8.49 -3.49
N GLU A 127 -14.63 -7.50 -3.47
CA GLU A 127 -14.27 -6.09 -3.32
C GLU A 127 -14.09 -5.76 -1.84
N THR A 128 -12.93 -5.25 -1.44
CA THR A 128 -12.68 -4.82 -0.05
C THR A 128 -12.69 -3.31 0.01
N LYS A 129 -13.62 -2.74 0.79
CA LYS A 129 -13.65 -1.32 1.13
C LYS A 129 -13.21 -1.13 2.58
N SER A 130 -12.17 -0.33 2.77
CA SER A 130 -11.68 0.02 4.11
C SER A 130 -12.19 1.39 4.53
N GLN A 131 -12.68 1.50 5.76
CA GLN A 131 -13.05 2.77 6.38
C GLN A 131 -12.48 2.88 7.79
N SER A 132 -12.17 4.11 8.20
CA SER A 132 -11.71 4.40 9.57
C SER A 132 -12.87 4.28 10.55
N GLY A 133 -12.62 3.71 11.73
CA GLY A 133 -13.61 3.59 12.79
C GLY A 133 -14.19 2.18 12.96
N LEU A 134 -15.27 2.11 13.74
CA LEU A 134 -16.00 0.87 14.00
C LEU A 134 -16.79 0.46 12.75
N CYS A 135 -16.96 -0.85 12.57
CA CYS A 135 -17.84 -1.35 11.53
C CYS A 135 -19.29 -0.94 11.81
N PRO A 136 -20.01 -0.41 10.81
CA PRO A 136 -21.42 -0.13 10.97
C PRO A 136 -22.19 -1.45 11.16
N PRO A 137 -23.37 -1.41 11.80
CA PRO A 137 -24.19 -2.60 11.97
C PRO A 137 -24.57 -3.17 10.59
N ALA A 138 -24.78 -4.49 10.52
CA ALA A 138 -25.05 -5.23 9.27
C ALA A 138 -26.01 -4.55 8.28
N PRO A 139 -27.19 -4.01 8.66
CA PRO A 139 -28.09 -3.35 7.70
C PRO A 139 -27.51 -2.08 7.07
N ALA A 140 -26.57 -1.40 7.73
CA ALA A 140 -25.92 -0.20 7.20
C ALA A 140 -24.70 -0.52 6.31
N LEU A 141 -24.23 -1.78 6.28
CA LEU A 141 -23.17 -2.20 5.34
C LEU A 141 -23.64 -2.14 3.89
N LEU A 142 -24.95 -2.29 3.65
CA LEU A 142 -25.53 -2.24 2.31
C LEU A 142 -25.39 -0.87 1.65
N HIS A 143 -25.40 0.23 2.41
CA HIS A 143 -25.26 1.58 1.83
C HIS A 143 -23.86 1.91 1.32
N LEU A 144 -22.85 1.09 1.64
CA LEU A 144 -21.49 1.25 1.10
C LEU A 144 -21.27 0.39 -0.16
N GLU A 145 -22.29 -0.34 -0.62
CA GLU A 145 -22.21 -1.18 -1.80
C GLU A 145 -22.03 -0.34 -3.08
N THR A 146 -21.34 -0.92 -4.05
CA THR A 146 -21.23 -0.32 -5.39
C THR A 146 -22.51 -0.55 -6.21
N PHE A 147 -23.27 -1.60 -5.90
CA PHE A 147 -24.47 -2.04 -6.61
C PHE A 147 -25.53 -2.52 -5.62
N GLU A 148 -26.80 -2.37 -5.96
CA GLU A 148 -27.93 -2.88 -5.18
C GLU A 148 -28.50 -4.18 -5.78
N ARG A 149 -29.23 -4.96 -4.98
CA ARG A 149 -29.91 -6.16 -5.49
C ARG A 149 -30.96 -5.77 -6.51
N GLY A 150 -30.92 -6.41 -7.68
CA GLY A 150 -31.81 -6.13 -8.80
C GLY A 150 -31.24 -5.10 -9.79
N ASP A 151 -30.10 -4.48 -9.49
CA ASP A 151 -29.44 -3.58 -10.43
C ASP A 151 -29.01 -4.32 -11.69
N VAL A 152 -29.25 -3.68 -12.84
CA VAL A 152 -28.74 -4.12 -14.14
C VAL A 152 -27.50 -3.31 -14.48
N VAL A 153 -26.33 -3.97 -14.41
CA VAL A 153 -25.01 -3.35 -14.50
C VAL A 153 -24.29 -3.72 -15.79
N ASP A 154 -23.31 -2.90 -16.16
CA ASP A 154 -22.43 -3.21 -17.27
C ASP A 154 -21.66 -4.50 -17.01
N CYS A 155 -21.52 -5.33 -18.05
CA CYS A 155 -20.92 -6.63 -17.94
C CYS A 155 -19.86 -6.85 -19.02
N TRP A 156 -18.81 -7.57 -18.66
CA TRP A 156 -17.71 -7.92 -19.55
C TRP A 156 -17.54 -9.43 -19.57
N ARG A 157 -17.29 -9.98 -20.76
CA ARG A 157 -16.88 -11.38 -20.91
C ARG A 157 -15.60 -11.49 -21.72
N ILE A 158 -14.93 -12.63 -21.64
CA ILE A 158 -13.77 -12.92 -22.48
C ILE A 158 -14.22 -12.91 -23.95
N ARG A 159 -13.48 -12.19 -24.79
CA ARG A 159 -13.70 -12.22 -26.24
C ARG A 159 -13.59 -13.65 -26.78
N ASP A 160 -14.45 -14.01 -27.72
CA ASP A 160 -14.56 -15.35 -28.33
C ASP A 160 -15.08 -16.47 -27.40
N GLY A 161 -15.36 -16.18 -26.12
CA GLY A 161 -15.95 -17.12 -25.16
C GLY A 161 -15.12 -18.38 -24.88
N LYS A 162 -13.94 -18.49 -25.50
CA LYS A 162 -13.03 -19.64 -25.47
C LYS A 162 -11.60 -19.11 -25.37
N GLY A 163 -11.07 -19.05 -24.16
CA GLY A 163 -9.70 -18.61 -23.95
C GLY A 163 -9.28 -18.76 -22.50
N LYS A 164 -8.03 -19.18 -22.29
CA LYS A 164 -7.37 -19.00 -21.00
C LYS A 164 -6.98 -17.52 -20.92
N VAL A 165 -7.76 -16.71 -20.23
CA VAL A 165 -7.28 -15.40 -19.78
C VAL A 165 -6.12 -15.59 -18.83
N ALA A 166 -5.20 -14.63 -18.82
CA ALA A 166 -4.14 -14.60 -17.84
C ALA A 166 -4.73 -14.70 -16.42
N ASP A 167 -4.13 -15.52 -15.56
CA ASP A 167 -4.61 -15.74 -14.18
C ASP A 167 -4.66 -14.43 -13.36
N SER A 168 -3.94 -13.39 -13.81
CA SER A 168 -3.96 -12.04 -13.26
C SER A 168 -5.33 -11.35 -13.33
N TYR A 169 -6.22 -11.74 -14.24
CA TYR A 169 -7.55 -11.15 -14.34
C TYR A 169 -8.52 -11.61 -13.22
N ARG A 170 -8.10 -12.50 -12.31
CA ARG A 170 -8.87 -12.89 -11.10
C ARG A 170 -10.33 -13.25 -11.37
N CYS A 171 -10.58 -13.99 -12.44
CA CYS A 171 -11.91 -14.49 -12.75
C CYS A 171 -12.32 -15.56 -11.73
N GLY A 172 -13.35 -15.29 -10.93
CA GLY A 172 -13.88 -16.25 -9.94
C GLY A 172 -14.65 -17.42 -10.56
N ASN A 173 -15.12 -17.27 -11.80
CA ASN A 173 -15.97 -18.25 -12.48
C ASN A 173 -15.17 -18.99 -13.57
N LYS A 174 -15.30 -20.32 -13.62
CA LYS A 174 -14.75 -21.19 -14.66
C LYS A 174 -15.85 -22.16 -15.13
N PRO A 175 -15.97 -22.46 -16.44
CA PRO A 175 -15.05 -22.10 -17.52
C PRO A 175 -15.28 -20.70 -18.12
N HIS A 176 -16.43 -20.07 -17.87
CA HIS A 176 -16.74 -18.73 -18.37
C HIS A 176 -16.29 -17.67 -17.37
N CYS A 177 -15.57 -16.65 -17.83
CA CYS A 177 -15.30 -15.47 -17.01
C CYS A 177 -16.21 -14.32 -17.43
N TYR A 178 -17.11 -13.96 -16.51
CA TYR A 178 -17.87 -12.73 -16.53
C TYR A 178 -17.39 -11.81 -15.42
N LYS A 179 -17.37 -10.50 -15.70
CA LYS A 179 -17.06 -9.43 -14.75
C LYS A 179 -18.14 -8.37 -14.78
N ILE A 180 -18.46 -7.83 -13.62
CA ILE A 180 -19.31 -6.64 -13.43
C ILE A 180 -18.48 -5.38 -13.14
N PHE A 181 -17.16 -5.53 -13.00
CA PHE A 181 -16.22 -4.42 -12.84
C PHE A 181 -15.43 -4.24 -14.13
N ASN A 182 -15.22 -2.98 -14.52
CA ASN A 182 -14.56 -2.65 -15.76
C ASN A 182 -13.08 -3.10 -15.74
N PRO A 183 -12.66 -4.07 -16.57
CA PRO A 183 -11.29 -4.58 -16.57
C PRO A 183 -10.26 -3.52 -16.97
N VAL A 184 -10.66 -2.49 -17.73
CA VAL A 184 -9.79 -1.35 -18.09
C VAL A 184 -9.45 -0.52 -16.86
N GLN A 185 -10.45 -0.27 -16.00
CA GLN A 185 -10.26 0.49 -14.78
C GLN A 185 -9.40 -0.30 -13.78
N GLU A 186 -9.63 -1.61 -13.62
CA GLU A 186 -8.84 -2.47 -12.74
C GLU A 186 -7.34 -2.46 -13.10
N ILE A 187 -7.00 -2.53 -14.39
CA ILE A 187 -5.60 -2.46 -14.84
C ILE A 187 -5.01 -1.08 -14.63
N LYS A 188 -5.81 -0.02 -14.83
CA LYS A 188 -5.38 1.35 -14.57
C LYS A 188 -5.05 1.54 -13.09
N ASP A 189 -5.86 0.98 -12.20
CA ASP A 189 -5.65 1.04 -10.75
C ASP A 189 -4.40 0.24 -10.35
N GLN A 190 -4.22 -0.99 -10.87
CA GLN A 190 -2.99 -1.76 -10.65
C GLN A 190 -1.72 -1.03 -11.13
N LYS A 191 -1.80 -0.34 -12.27
CA LYS A 191 -0.70 0.47 -12.79
C LYS A 191 -0.43 1.69 -11.90
N SER A 192 -1.48 2.33 -11.40
CA SER A 192 -1.37 3.46 -10.46
C SER A 192 -0.70 3.02 -9.17
N ASP A 193 -1.16 1.93 -8.57
CA ASP A 193 -0.58 1.36 -7.34
C ASP A 193 0.89 1.00 -7.54
N GLY A 194 1.22 0.31 -8.65
CA GLY A 194 2.60 0.01 -9.00
C GLY A 194 3.46 1.27 -9.15
N THR A 195 2.91 2.33 -9.75
CA THR A 195 3.60 3.63 -9.89
C THR A 195 3.86 4.28 -8.53
N VAL A 196 2.89 4.22 -7.60
CA VAL A 196 3.06 4.72 -6.23
C VAL A 196 4.20 3.98 -5.52
N PHE A 197 4.25 2.64 -5.60
CA PHE A 197 5.35 1.86 -5.02
C PHE A 197 6.71 2.22 -5.62
N MET A 198 6.78 2.46 -6.94
CA MET A 198 8.00 2.92 -7.59
C MET A 198 8.46 4.28 -7.06
N ILE A 199 7.55 5.25 -6.93
CA ILE A 199 7.88 6.60 -6.43
C ILE A 199 8.38 6.52 -4.99
N VAL A 200 7.64 5.84 -4.11
CA VAL A 200 8.03 5.68 -2.70
C VAL A 200 9.38 4.96 -2.60
N GLY A 201 9.57 3.87 -3.34
CA GLY A 201 10.85 3.14 -3.37
C GLY A 201 12.02 4.01 -3.82
N ALA A 202 11.84 4.82 -4.86
CA ALA A 202 12.86 5.74 -5.36
C ALA A 202 13.24 6.82 -4.33
N VAL A 203 12.26 7.36 -3.60
CA VAL A 203 12.49 8.33 -2.52
C VAL A 203 13.30 7.70 -1.38
N PHE A 204 12.92 6.50 -0.92
CA PHE A 204 13.66 5.79 0.12
C PHE A 204 15.09 5.48 -0.29
N PHE A 205 15.29 5.05 -1.54
CA PHE A 205 16.63 4.80 -2.07
C PHE A 205 17.48 6.08 -2.12
N ALA A 206 16.91 7.20 -2.60
CA ALA A 206 17.61 8.48 -2.68
C ALA A 206 18.01 9.00 -1.28
N VAL A 207 17.12 8.88 -0.28
CA VAL A 207 17.41 9.24 1.11
C VAL A 207 18.52 8.35 1.67
N GLY A 208 18.44 7.03 1.48
CA GLY A 208 19.48 6.10 1.92
C GLY A 208 20.84 6.42 1.31
N LEU A 209 20.89 6.70 0.01
CA LEU A 209 22.12 7.05 -0.70
C LEU A 209 22.69 8.40 -0.23
N ALA A 210 21.84 9.42 -0.06
CA ALA A 210 22.25 10.73 0.43
C ALA A 210 22.85 10.64 1.83
N SER A 211 22.22 9.87 2.73
CA SER A 211 22.74 9.64 4.08
C SER A 211 24.11 8.95 4.07
N LEU A 212 24.31 7.93 3.23
CA LEU A 212 25.62 7.26 3.08
C LEU A 212 26.71 8.23 2.60
N LEU A 213 26.37 9.11 1.65
CA LEU A 213 27.30 10.12 1.16
C LEU A 213 27.63 11.15 2.24
N CYS A 214 26.63 11.67 2.95
CA CYS A 214 26.82 12.64 4.02
C CYS A 214 27.74 12.10 5.14
N VAL A 215 27.54 10.85 5.59
CA VAL A 215 28.39 10.22 6.61
C VAL A 215 29.83 10.11 6.11
N ARG A 216 30.03 9.73 4.85
CA ARG A 216 31.36 9.59 4.26
C ARG A 216 32.07 10.94 4.10
N TYR A 217 31.36 11.97 3.64
CA TYR A 217 31.91 13.32 3.51
C TYR A 217 32.27 13.92 4.88
N TRP A 218 31.39 13.76 5.87
CA TRP A 218 31.63 14.28 7.21
C TRP A 218 32.81 13.58 7.90
N GLY A 219 32.88 12.24 7.82
CA GLY A 219 33.98 11.47 8.37
C GLY A 219 35.33 11.87 7.74
N PHE A 220 35.36 12.09 6.44
CA PHE A 220 36.55 12.57 5.74
C PHE A 220 36.95 13.99 6.19
N LEU A 221 35.99 14.90 6.29
CA LEU A 221 36.24 16.27 6.75
C LEU A 221 36.78 16.29 8.20
N LEU A 222 36.25 15.45 9.08
CA LEU A 222 36.72 15.31 10.46
C LEU A 222 38.16 14.77 10.51
N GLN A 223 38.50 13.80 9.67
CA GLN A 223 39.88 13.29 9.56
C GLN A 223 40.85 14.37 9.07
N LEU A 224 40.43 15.22 8.12
CA LEU A 224 41.26 16.35 7.66
C LEU A 224 41.49 17.38 8.77
N VAL A 225 40.44 17.79 9.48
CA VAL A 225 40.53 18.79 10.55
C VAL A 225 41.38 18.26 11.72
N THR A 226 41.14 17.03 12.16
CA THR A 226 41.91 16.42 13.26
C THR A 226 43.37 16.16 12.87
N GLY A 227 43.63 15.82 11.61
CA GLY A 227 44.98 15.73 11.06
C GLY A 227 45.71 17.07 11.10
N TRP A 228 45.04 18.14 10.68
CA TRP A 228 45.59 19.50 10.66
C TRP A 228 45.92 20.02 12.08
N ILE A 229 45.04 19.78 13.05
CA ILE A 229 45.28 20.16 14.47
C ILE A 229 46.48 19.39 15.04
N ARG A 230 46.69 18.12 14.65
CA ARG A 230 47.81 17.31 15.15
C ARG A 230 49.15 17.75 14.56
N THR A 231 49.18 18.23 13.31
CA THR A 231 50.41 18.75 12.69
C THR A 231 50.85 20.06 13.33
N ASP A 232 49.92 20.95 13.69
CA ASP A 232 50.22 22.26 14.29
C ASP A 232 50.93 22.13 15.66
N ARG A 233 50.52 21.15 16.48
CA ARG A 233 51.11 20.92 17.82
C ARG A 233 52.50 20.25 17.81
N ARG A 234 53.09 19.98 16.64
CA ARG A 234 54.43 19.35 16.57
C ARG A 234 55.55 20.38 16.38
N ASP A 235 55.21 21.62 16.05
CA ASP A 235 56.17 22.69 15.77
C ASP A 235 56.36 23.68 16.95
N ASP A 236 55.64 23.46 18.08
CA ASP A 236 55.81 24.13 19.37
C ASP A 236 56.51 23.22 20.41
#